data_AF-A0A817TN60-F1
#
_entry.id   AF-A0A817TN60-F1
#
_cell.length_a   1.000
_cell.length_b   1.000
_cell.length_c   1.000
_cell.angle_alpha   90.00
_cell.angle_beta   90.00
_cell.angle_gamma   90.00
#
_symmetry.space_group_name_H-M   'P 1'
#
loop_
_entity.id
_entity.type
_entity.pdbx_description
1 polymer ?
#
loop_
_entity_poly.entity_id
_entity_poly.type
_entity_poly.pdbx_seq_one_letter_code
_entity_poly.pdbx_strand_id
1 'polypeptide(L)'
;MHIFWLDATINTSSHSITVQSKVRSIISHLQAFDDIDKCERIIRSLPTGEQLILIVSGSFGREIVPRIHDLPQISAVYIYCMNSKINKKWSDPFDKVKLVTANIDKIFAQLRLRQRRRLLHDEPISFSISDRSIGAIDGKFLHFQLIDILIGIASSNTGIDEFLSHMQSKYQKDTNQQSILQEFKSDYRPDRALW
;
A
#
# COMPACT_ATOMS: atom_id res chain seq x y z
N MET A 1 -0.79 -4.82 5.90
CA MET A 1 -1.47 -3.55 6.30
C MET A 1 -2.56 -3.27 5.29
N HIS A 2 -3.81 -3.25 5.73
CA HIS A 2 -4.96 -2.99 4.85
C HIS A 2 -5.29 -1.50 4.85
N ILE A 3 -5.80 -0.99 3.72
CA ILE A 3 -6.33 0.36 3.64
C ILE A 3 -7.73 0.30 3.04
N PHE A 4 -8.71 0.74 3.81
CA PHE A 4 -10.10 0.79 3.41
C PHE A 4 -10.49 2.23 3.10
N TRP A 5 -11.26 2.41 2.03
CA TRP A 5 -11.91 3.67 1.69
C TRP A 5 -13.41 3.48 1.78
N LEU A 6 -14.09 4.25 2.62
CA LEU A 6 -15.54 4.23 2.78
C LEU A 6 -16.14 5.60 2.42
N ASP A 7 -16.87 5.66 1.31
CA ASP A 7 -17.47 6.90 0.81
C ASP A 7 -18.63 6.58 -0.14
N ALA A 8 -19.76 7.28 0.09
CA ALA A 8 -21.00 7.16 -0.66
C ALA A 8 -20.84 7.48 -2.16
N THR A 9 -19.83 8.28 -2.52
CA THR A 9 -19.65 8.81 -3.88
C THR A 9 -18.58 8.10 -4.70
N ILE A 10 -18.04 6.98 -4.19
CA ILE A 10 -16.95 6.22 -4.82
C ILE A 10 -17.25 5.87 -6.28
N ASN A 11 -18.50 5.54 -6.60
CA ASN A 11 -18.89 5.09 -7.94
C ASN A 11 -19.66 6.15 -8.76
N THR A 12 -19.90 7.34 -8.22
CA THR A 12 -20.87 8.30 -8.81
C THR A 12 -20.27 9.64 -9.23
N SER A 13 -19.07 10.01 -8.77
CA SER A 13 -18.44 11.28 -9.16
C SER A 13 -17.12 11.09 -9.90
N SER A 14 -16.93 11.84 -10.99
CA SER A 14 -15.66 11.90 -11.75
C SER A 14 -14.46 12.30 -10.88
N HIS A 15 -14.72 13.07 -9.83
CA HIS A 15 -13.73 13.44 -8.81
C HIS A 15 -13.32 12.23 -7.96
N SER A 16 -14.28 11.42 -7.51
CA SER A 16 -14.03 10.20 -6.73
C SER A 16 -13.25 9.14 -7.53
N ILE A 17 -13.50 9.03 -8.84
CA ILE A 17 -12.75 8.17 -9.75
C ILE A 17 -11.29 8.64 -9.88
N THR A 18 -11.07 9.95 -10.07
CA THR A 18 -9.72 10.52 -10.18
C THR A 18 -8.92 10.34 -8.89
N VAL A 19 -9.59 10.55 -7.75
CA VAL A 19 -8.98 10.35 -6.44
C VAL A 19 -8.66 8.88 -6.22
N GLN A 20 -9.57 7.95 -6.52
CA GLN A 20 -9.30 6.51 -6.45
C GLN A 20 -8.13 6.07 -7.32
N SER A 21 -8.02 6.57 -8.56
CA SER A 21 -6.90 6.27 -9.44
C SER A 21 -5.58 6.74 -8.84
N LYS A 22 -5.55 7.94 -8.22
CA LYS A 22 -4.38 8.42 -7.47
C LYS A 22 -4.06 7.56 -6.25
N VAL A 23 -5.08 7.10 -5.50
CA VAL A 23 -4.85 6.21 -4.35
C VAL A 23 -4.32 4.86 -4.79
N ARG A 24 -4.93 4.25 -5.82
CA ARG A 24 -4.52 2.94 -6.36
C ARG A 24 -3.11 3.00 -6.96
N SER A 25 -2.71 4.12 -7.54
CA SER A 25 -1.35 4.33 -8.03
C SER A 25 -0.30 4.39 -6.91
N ILE A 26 -0.68 4.74 -5.68
CA ILE A 26 0.23 4.86 -4.54
C ILE A 26 0.15 3.61 -3.65
N ILE A 27 -0.98 2.90 -3.66
CA ILE A 27 -1.30 1.82 -2.72
C ILE A 27 -2.03 0.70 -3.48
N SER A 28 -1.32 -0.40 -3.73
CA SER A 28 -1.83 -1.57 -4.47
C SER A 28 -2.99 -2.29 -3.78
N HIS A 29 -3.15 -2.15 -2.45
CA HIS A 29 -4.14 -2.87 -1.64
C HIS A 29 -5.26 -2.00 -1.06
N LEU A 30 -5.75 -1.01 -1.82
CA LEU A 30 -6.94 -0.24 -1.43
C LEU A 30 -8.21 -1.05 -1.67
N GLN A 31 -9.02 -1.26 -0.63
CA GLN A 31 -10.40 -1.76 -0.75
C GLN A 31 -11.39 -0.61 -0.55
N ALA A 32 -12.26 -0.39 -1.54
CA ALA A 32 -13.27 0.65 -1.51
C ALA A 32 -14.65 0.06 -1.18
N PHE A 33 -15.41 0.77 -0.34
CA PHE A 33 -16.74 0.39 0.14
C PHE A 33 -17.68 1.58 0.01
N ASP A 34 -18.88 1.33 -0.47
CA ASP A 34 -20.01 2.26 -0.54
C ASP A 34 -21.04 2.02 0.58
N ASP A 35 -20.95 0.88 1.26
CA ASP A 35 -21.84 0.43 2.32
C ASP A 35 -21.10 0.36 3.68
N ILE A 36 -21.66 1.04 4.68
CA ILE A 36 -21.13 1.13 6.05
C ILE A 36 -21.15 -0.24 6.73
N ASP A 37 -22.26 -0.97 6.66
CA ASP A 37 -22.47 -2.25 7.35
C ASP A 37 -21.61 -3.36 6.74
N LYS A 38 -21.41 -3.32 5.42
CA LYS A 38 -20.47 -4.21 4.73
C LYS A 38 -19.04 -3.94 5.16
N CYS A 39 -18.65 -2.66 5.22
CA CYS A 39 -17.32 -2.26 5.69
C CYS A 39 -17.10 -2.73 7.13
N GLU A 40 -18.03 -2.45 8.03
CA GLU A 40 -17.92 -2.84 9.45
C GLU A 40 -17.80 -4.36 9.64
N ARG A 41 -18.62 -5.15 8.94
CA ARG A 41 -18.53 -6.62 8.99
C ARG A 41 -17.16 -7.13 8.58
N ILE A 42 -16.58 -6.57 7.52
CA ILE A 42 -15.26 -6.97 7.06
C ILE A 42 -14.19 -6.59 8.09
N ILE A 43 -14.24 -5.37 8.63
CA ILE A 43 -13.30 -4.93 9.67
C ILE A 43 -13.32 -5.88 10.88
N ARG A 44 -14.52 -6.29 11.33
CA ARG A 44 -14.68 -7.21 12.47
C ARG A 44 -14.23 -8.64 12.15
N SER A 45 -14.28 -9.05 10.88
CA SER A 45 -13.82 -10.36 10.42
C SER A 45 -12.30 -10.46 10.24
N LEU A 46 -11.57 -9.34 10.32
CA LEU A 46 -10.11 -9.36 10.18
C LEU A 46 -9.44 -10.09 11.36
N PRO A 47 -8.41 -10.93 11.09
CA PRO A 47 -7.66 -11.63 12.13
C PRO A 47 -7.06 -10.69 13.18
N THR A 48 -6.97 -11.18 14.42
CA THR A 48 -6.31 -10.47 15.51
C THR A 48 -4.82 -10.33 15.20
N GLY A 49 -4.34 -9.08 15.11
CA GLY A 49 -2.95 -8.76 14.73
C GLY A 49 -2.85 -7.98 13.41
N GLU A 50 -3.87 -8.04 12.56
CA GLU A 50 -3.90 -7.21 11.36
C GLU A 50 -4.28 -5.77 11.67
N GLN A 51 -3.49 -4.84 11.14
CA GLN A 51 -3.74 -3.41 11.26
C GLN A 51 -4.32 -2.84 9.97
N LEU A 52 -5.43 -2.12 10.14
CA LEU A 52 -6.18 -1.42 9.12
C LEU A 52 -6.06 0.09 9.30
N ILE A 53 -5.97 0.78 8.16
CA ILE A 53 -6.18 2.22 8.07
C ILE A 53 -7.50 2.47 7.34
N LEU A 54 -8.36 3.30 7.92
CA LEU A 54 -9.65 3.63 7.33
C LEU A 54 -9.64 5.08 6.84
N ILE A 55 -10.00 5.29 5.58
CA ILE A 55 -10.27 6.59 4.97
C ILE A 55 -11.78 6.71 4.80
N VAL A 56 -12.40 7.71 5.39
CA VAL A 56 -13.86 7.89 5.36
C VAL A 56 -14.26 9.27 4.88
N SER A 57 -15.40 9.37 4.20
CA SER A 57 -16.04 10.66 3.96
C SER A 57 -16.57 11.26 5.27
N GLY A 58 -16.78 12.58 5.32
CA GLY A 58 -17.29 13.25 6.52
C GLY A 58 -18.66 12.75 7.01
N SER A 59 -19.55 12.34 6.09
CA SER A 59 -20.88 11.81 6.42
C SER A 59 -20.81 10.41 7.01
N PHE A 60 -20.14 9.48 6.31
CA PHE A 60 -19.97 8.10 6.76
C PHE A 60 -19.08 8.00 7.99
N GLY A 61 -18.08 8.88 8.10
CA GLY A 61 -17.22 8.97 9.27
C GLY A 61 -17.99 9.20 10.57
N ARG A 62 -19.01 10.06 10.56
CA ARG A 62 -19.79 10.35 11.78
C ARG A 62 -20.54 9.12 12.29
N GLU A 63 -20.98 8.25 11.39
CA GLU A 63 -21.73 7.06 11.74
C GLU A 63 -20.83 5.89 12.11
N ILE A 64 -19.77 5.63 11.34
CA ILE A 64 -18.95 4.44 11.52
C ILE A 64 -17.90 4.61 12.63
N VAL A 65 -17.30 5.80 12.79
CA VAL A 65 -16.20 6.01 13.74
C VAL A 65 -16.58 5.65 15.17
N PRO A 66 -17.75 6.09 15.71
CA PRO A 66 -18.17 5.68 17.05
C PRO A 66 -18.34 4.15 17.21
N ARG A 67 -18.72 3.42 16.16
CA ARG A 67 -18.94 1.96 16.23
C ARG A 67 -17.64 1.15 16.24
N ILE A 68 -16.58 1.70 15.67
CA ILE A 68 -15.34 0.99 15.39
C ILE A 68 -14.13 1.54 16.16
N HIS A 69 -14.24 2.68 16.83
CA HIS A 69 -13.11 3.33 17.50
C HIS A 69 -12.45 2.44 18.56
N ASP A 70 -13.17 1.52 19.18
CA ASP A 70 -12.61 0.59 20.17
C ASP A 70 -11.85 -0.59 19.55
N LEU A 71 -12.05 -0.86 18.25
CA LEU A 71 -11.50 -2.05 17.60
C LEU A 71 -9.97 -2.01 17.49
N PRO A 72 -9.24 -3.01 18.00
CA PRO A 72 -7.78 -3.04 17.95
C PRO A 72 -7.23 -3.16 16.52
N GLN A 73 -8.04 -3.68 15.59
CA GLN A 73 -7.70 -3.76 14.17
C GLN A 73 -7.53 -2.37 13.55
N ILE A 74 -8.17 -1.33 14.11
CA ILE A 74 -8.09 0.03 13.57
C ILE A 74 -6.91 0.76 14.15
N SER A 75 -5.98 1.10 13.27
CA SER A 75 -4.73 1.72 13.63
C SER A 75 -4.71 3.23 13.36
N ALA A 76 -5.51 3.70 12.40
CA ALA A 76 -5.79 5.11 12.18
C ALA A 76 -7.03 5.30 11.31
N VAL A 77 -7.72 6.41 11.56
CA VAL A 77 -8.83 6.91 10.75
C VAL A 77 -8.46 8.27 10.16
N TYR A 78 -8.74 8.43 8.87
CA TYR A 78 -8.56 9.66 8.11
C TYR A 78 -9.90 10.10 7.55
N ILE A 79 -10.29 11.34 7.81
CA ILE A 79 -11.57 11.89 7.36
C ILE A 79 -11.31 12.84 6.19
N TYR A 80 -11.76 12.44 5.01
CA TYR A 80 -11.75 13.27 3.81
C TYR A 80 -13.08 14.02 3.68
N CYS A 81 -13.07 15.34 3.85
CA CYS A 81 -14.27 16.14 3.72
C CYS A 81 -13.97 17.61 3.41
N MET A 82 -14.74 18.19 2.48
CA MET A 82 -14.71 19.62 2.18
C MET A 82 -15.05 20.48 3.40
N ASN A 83 -15.98 20.03 4.25
CA ASN A 83 -16.40 20.70 5.49
C ASN A 83 -15.59 20.23 6.71
N SER A 84 -14.27 20.43 6.66
CA SER A 84 -13.34 20.02 7.72
C SER A 84 -13.65 20.58 9.11
N LYS A 85 -14.16 21.83 9.21
CA LYS A 85 -14.43 22.51 10.49
C LYS A 85 -15.51 21.83 11.34
N ILE A 86 -16.60 21.38 10.72
CA ILE A 86 -17.70 20.70 11.41
C ILE A 86 -17.25 19.31 11.84
N ASN A 87 -16.50 18.63 10.98
CA ASN A 87 -16.08 17.26 11.25
C ASN A 87 -14.95 17.14 12.26
N LYS A 88 -14.13 18.20 12.42
CA LYS A 88 -13.14 18.26 13.48
C LYS A 88 -13.77 18.25 14.87
N LYS A 89 -14.93 18.89 15.07
CA LYS A 89 -15.59 18.97 16.38
C LYS A 89 -16.05 17.62 16.93
N TRP A 90 -16.65 16.77 16.09
CA TRP A 90 -17.12 15.46 16.56
C TRP A 90 -16.01 14.41 16.57
N SER A 91 -14.95 14.60 15.80
CA SER A 91 -13.83 13.64 15.72
C SER A 91 -12.75 13.84 16.78
N ASP A 92 -12.69 15.03 17.38
CA ASP A 92 -11.76 15.38 18.47
C ASP A 92 -11.68 14.35 19.63
N PRO A 93 -12.80 13.79 20.14
CA PRO A 93 -12.74 12.79 21.21
C PRO A 93 -12.19 11.42 20.78
N PHE A 94 -11.96 11.18 19.49
CA PHE A 94 -11.52 9.86 19.00
C PHE A 94 -10.02 9.86 18.68
N ASP A 95 -9.20 9.31 19.58
CA ASP A 95 -7.73 9.27 19.46
C ASP A 95 -7.23 8.61 18.17
N LYS A 96 -8.01 7.69 17.60
CA LYS A 96 -7.67 7.00 16.36
C LYS A 96 -7.87 7.86 15.12
N VAL A 97 -8.61 8.97 15.21
CA VAL A 97 -8.74 9.95 14.11
C VAL A 97 -7.47 10.81 14.06
N LYS A 98 -6.66 10.62 13.02
CA LYS A 98 -5.35 11.29 12.91
C LYS A 98 -5.38 12.56 12.06
N LEU A 99 -6.29 12.65 11.11
CA LEU A 99 -6.39 13.84 10.25
C LEU A 99 -7.81 13.98 9.67
N VAL A 100 -8.30 15.22 9.71
CA VAL A 100 -9.51 15.67 9.01
C VAL A 100 -9.10 16.73 7.99
N THR A 101 -9.34 16.50 6.71
CA THR A 101 -8.86 17.39 5.65
C THR A 101 -9.75 17.36 4.41
N ALA A 102 -9.85 18.51 3.74
CA ALA A 102 -10.44 18.62 2.40
C ALA A 102 -9.44 18.30 1.29
N ASN A 103 -8.14 18.22 1.62
CA ASN A 103 -7.08 17.92 0.69
C ASN A 103 -6.58 16.49 0.90
N ILE A 104 -6.80 15.64 -0.10
CA ILE A 104 -6.40 14.23 -0.11
C ILE A 104 -4.89 14.04 -0.13
N ASP A 105 -4.13 14.97 -0.70
CA ASP A 105 -2.66 14.91 -0.76
C ASP A 105 -2.04 14.93 0.65
N LYS A 106 -2.71 15.58 1.61
CA LYS A 106 -2.30 15.52 3.01
C LYS A 106 -2.46 14.12 3.61
N ILE A 107 -3.51 13.40 3.24
CA ILE A 107 -3.71 12.00 3.65
C ILE A 107 -2.62 11.13 3.01
N PHE A 108 -2.31 11.32 1.73
CA PHE A 108 -1.23 10.59 1.06
C PHE A 108 0.15 10.85 1.69
N ALA A 109 0.45 12.10 2.03
CA ALA A 109 1.70 12.42 2.72
C ALA A 109 1.82 11.67 4.06
N GLN A 110 0.73 11.62 4.85
CA GLN A 110 0.70 10.88 6.11
C GLN A 110 0.85 9.36 5.91
N LEU A 111 0.19 8.80 4.89
CA LEU A 111 0.31 7.39 4.55
C LEU A 111 1.74 7.02 4.15
N ARG A 112 2.40 7.84 3.32
CA ARG A 112 3.80 7.64 2.92
C ARG A 112 4.75 7.72 4.11
N LEU A 113 4.57 8.71 4.99
CA LEU A 113 5.37 8.82 6.21
C LEU A 113 5.20 7.60 7.12
N ARG A 114 3.97 7.11 7.27
CA ARG A 114 3.66 5.93 8.07
C ARG A 114 4.25 4.65 7.48
N GLN A 115 4.17 4.48 6.15
CA GLN A 115 4.82 3.37 5.45
C GLN A 115 6.34 3.40 5.68
N ARG A 116 6.98 4.55 5.48
CA ARG A 116 8.43 4.71 5.76
C ARG A 116 8.79 4.36 7.19
N ARG A 117 8.02 4.82 8.18
CA ARG A 117 8.26 4.48 9.60
C ARG A 117 8.11 2.99 9.89
N ARG A 118 7.17 2.30 9.25
CA ARG A 118 7.05 0.84 9.37
C ARG A 118 8.24 0.13 8.76
N LEU A 119 8.68 0.55 7.58
CA LEU A 119 9.90 0.02 6.98
C LEU A 119 11.13 0.21 7.88
N LEU A 120 11.16 1.27 8.68
CA LEU A 120 12.22 1.52 9.67
C LEU A 120 12.08 0.74 10.99
N HIS A 121 10.95 0.08 11.26
CA HIS A 121 10.69 -0.64 12.52
C HIS A 121 10.47 -2.16 12.34
N ASP A 122 10.04 -2.61 11.16
CA ASP A 122 9.74 -4.01 10.81
C ASP A 122 10.81 -4.60 9.85
N GLU A 123 12.11 -4.29 9.97
CA GLU A 123 13.09 -4.78 8.97
C GLU A 123 13.02 -6.31 8.77
N PRO A 124 12.81 -6.74 7.51
CA PRO A 124 13.95 -6.98 6.63
C PRO A 124 14.19 -5.82 5.66
N ILE A 125 15.43 -5.33 5.70
CA ILE A 125 16.19 -4.46 4.79
C ILE A 125 15.42 -4.00 3.53
N SER A 126 14.97 -2.74 3.55
CA SER A 126 14.47 -2.03 2.36
C SER A 126 15.61 -1.24 1.72
N PHE A 127 16.11 -1.69 0.56
CA PHE A 127 17.04 -0.91 -0.27
C PHE A 127 16.28 0.11 -1.12
N SER A 128 16.38 1.39 -0.77
CA SER A 128 15.93 2.51 -1.62
C SER A 128 17.13 3.08 -2.40
N ILE A 129 17.44 2.51 -3.56
CA ILE A 129 18.40 3.11 -4.51
C ILE A 129 17.62 4.14 -5.35
N SER A 130 17.35 5.31 -4.77
CA SER A 130 17.05 6.51 -5.57
C SER A 130 17.26 7.77 -4.74
N ASP A 131 18.28 8.52 -5.17
CA ASP A 131 18.45 9.96 -5.05
C ASP A 131 18.26 10.65 -3.68
N ARG A 132 19.41 11.05 -3.12
CA ARG A 132 19.61 12.05 -2.04
C ARG A 132 19.37 11.58 -0.60
N SER A 133 20.38 10.90 -0.04
CA SER A 133 21.17 11.36 1.12
C SER A 133 21.94 10.20 1.75
N ILE A 134 23.06 9.82 1.13
CA ILE A 134 24.13 9.05 1.80
C ILE A 134 24.83 10.03 2.74
N GLY A 135 24.19 10.34 3.86
CA GLY A 135 24.76 11.19 4.90
C GLY A 135 24.75 10.55 6.29
N ALA A 136 24.00 9.46 6.47
CA ALA A 136 23.78 8.88 7.80
C ALA A 136 24.07 7.37 7.89
N ILE A 137 24.38 6.69 6.79
CA ILE A 137 24.77 5.28 6.79
C ILE A 137 26.09 5.21 6.03
N ASP A 138 27.15 4.71 6.67
CA ASP A 138 28.45 4.53 6.03
C ASP A 138 28.27 3.65 4.79
N GLY A 139 28.36 4.24 3.61
CA GLY A 139 28.02 3.61 2.33
C GLY A 139 28.82 2.33 2.06
N LYS A 140 29.95 2.14 2.76
CA LYS A 140 30.74 0.92 2.72
C LYS A 140 30.02 -0.27 3.36
N PHE A 141 29.27 -0.07 4.44
CA PHE A 141 28.56 -1.14 5.13
C PHE A 141 27.38 -1.67 4.28
N LEU A 142 26.63 -0.77 3.65
CA LEU A 142 25.55 -1.14 2.72
C LEU A 142 26.09 -1.90 1.51
N HIS A 143 27.27 -1.53 1.02
CA HIS A 143 27.92 -2.21 -0.10
C HIS A 143 28.26 -3.67 0.23
N PHE A 144 28.80 -3.95 1.42
CA PHE A 144 29.09 -5.33 1.82
C PHE A 144 27.81 -6.16 2.01
N GLN A 145 26.78 -5.60 2.66
CA GLN A 145 25.51 -6.31 2.83
C GLN A 145 24.80 -6.59 1.49
N LEU A 146 24.86 -5.67 0.53
CA LEU A 146 24.33 -5.89 -0.82
C LEU A 146 25.08 -7.01 -1.53
N ILE A 147 26.40 -7.03 -1.43
CA ILE A 147 27.22 -8.09 -2.02
C ILE A 147 26.88 -9.44 -1.39
N ASP A 148 26.79 -9.54 -0.07
CA ASP A 148 26.46 -10.80 0.60
C ASP A 148 25.07 -11.32 0.23
N ILE A 149 24.07 -10.43 0.10
CA ILE A 149 22.73 -10.78 -0.36
C ILE A 149 22.75 -11.24 -1.82
N LEU A 150 23.44 -10.52 -2.70
CA LEU A 150 23.54 -10.87 -4.12
C LEU A 150 24.28 -12.18 -4.34
N ILE A 151 25.34 -12.45 -3.56
CA ILE A 151 26.05 -13.73 -3.56
C ILE A 151 25.12 -14.85 -3.09
N GLY A 152 24.34 -14.62 -2.02
CA GLY A 152 23.35 -15.56 -1.53
C GLY A 152 22.26 -15.89 -2.57
N ILE A 153 21.78 -14.89 -3.31
CA ILE A 153 20.76 -15.05 -4.36
C ILE A 153 21.35 -15.75 -5.59
N ALA A 154 22.55 -15.38 -6.03
CA ALA A 154 23.26 -16.01 -7.15
C ALA A 154 23.61 -17.48 -6.89
N SER A 155 23.60 -17.91 -5.63
CA SER A 155 23.78 -19.31 -5.22
C SER A 155 22.53 -20.18 -5.45
N SER A 156 21.35 -19.57 -5.65
CA SER A 156 20.11 -20.26 -5.97
C SER A 156 19.89 -20.29 -7.48
N ASN A 157 20.10 -21.46 -8.09
CA ASN A 157 19.97 -21.63 -9.55
C ASN A 157 18.49 -21.66 -10.02
N THR A 158 17.53 -21.26 -9.17
CA THR A 158 16.07 -21.35 -9.39
C THR A 158 15.41 -20.01 -9.71
N GLY A 159 16.12 -18.88 -9.58
CA GLY A 159 15.51 -17.55 -9.67
C GLY A 159 14.83 -17.25 -11.01
N ILE A 160 15.31 -17.84 -12.11
CA ILE A 160 14.74 -17.65 -13.45
C ILE A 160 13.46 -18.46 -13.62
N ASP A 161 13.43 -19.69 -13.10
CA ASP A 161 12.24 -20.53 -13.15
C ASP A 161 11.11 -19.94 -12.29
N GLU A 162 11.45 -19.35 -11.14
CA GLU A 162 10.50 -18.63 -10.30
C GLU A 162 9.98 -17.36 -10.99
N PHE A 163 10.87 -16.58 -11.62
CA PHE A 163 10.50 -15.40 -12.40
C PHE A 163 9.55 -15.76 -13.56
N LEU A 164 9.88 -16.80 -14.34
CA LEU A 164 9.05 -17.27 -15.44
C LEU A 164 7.68 -17.73 -14.96
N SER A 165 7.63 -18.50 -13.86
CA SER A 165 6.38 -18.98 -13.26
C SER A 165 5.48 -17.82 -12.80
N HIS A 166 6.07 -16.80 -12.17
CA HIS A 166 5.34 -15.62 -11.73
C HIS A 166 4.78 -14.82 -12.92
N MET A 167 5.58 -14.60 -13.96
CA MET A 167 5.16 -13.85 -15.15
C MET A 167 4.08 -14.59 -15.95
N GLN A 168 4.18 -15.92 -16.08
CA GLN A 168 3.15 -16.73 -16.73
C GLN A 168 1.80 -16.67 -16.00
N SER A 169 1.81 -16.67 -14.67
CA SER A 169 0.59 -16.48 -13.86
C SER A 169 -0.03 -15.10 -14.08
N LYS A 170 0.81 -14.05 -14.15
CA LYS A 170 0.37 -12.66 -14.30
C LYS A 170 -0.21 -12.33 -15.68
N TYR A 171 0.36 -12.89 -16.74
CA TYR A 171 -0.01 -12.58 -18.14
C TYR A 171 -0.80 -13.70 -18.82
N GLN A 172 -1.49 -14.55 -18.06
CA GLN A 172 -2.21 -15.72 -18.58
C GLN A 172 -3.26 -15.40 -19.67
N LYS A 173 -3.74 -14.15 -19.73
CA LYS A 173 -4.77 -13.69 -20.68
C LYS A 173 -4.24 -12.82 -21.82
N ASP A 174 -2.94 -12.55 -21.85
CA ASP A 174 -2.31 -11.69 -22.86
C ASP A 174 -1.41 -12.52 -23.77
N THR A 175 -1.93 -12.86 -24.95
CA THR A 175 -1.28 -13.73 -25.94
C THR A 175 0.04 -13.14 -26.45
N ASN A 176 0.16 -11.81 -26.51
CA ASN A 176 1.39 -11.15 -26.96
C ASN A 176 2.49 -11.26 -25.90
N GLN A 177 2.15 -11.01 -24.63
CA GLN A 177 3.08 -11.16 -23.52
C GLN A 177 3.48 -12.62 -23.32
N GLN A 178 2.58 -13.58 -23.59
CA GLN A 178 2.92 -15.00 -23.59
C GLN A 178 3.92 -15.36 -24.67
N SER A 179 3.77 -14.83 -25.89
CA SER A 179 4.74 -15.05 -26.98
C SER A 179 6.14 -14.55 -26.59
N ILE A 180 6.22 -13.35 -26.01
CA ILE A 180 7.48 -12.75 -25.54
C ILE A 180 8.11 -13.60 -24.41
N LEU A 181 7.29 -14.11 -23.48
CA LEU A 181 7.77 -14.97 -22.39
C LEU A 181 8.29 -16.32 -22.90
N GLN A 182 7.67 -16.89 -23.94
CA GLN A 182 8.13 -18.14 -24.56
C GLN A 182 9.44 -17.94 -25.33
N GLU A 183 9.55 -16.85 -26.09
CA GLU A 183 10.79 -16.46 -26.77
C GLU A 183 11.93 -16.26 -25.76
N PHE A 184 11.68 -15.49 -24.70
CA PHE A 184 12.64 -15.27 -23.63
C PHE A 184 13.06 -16.60 -22.96
N LYS A 185 12.11 -17.51 -22.69
CA LYS A 185 12.42 -18.83 -22.12
C LYS A 185 13.29 -19.69 -23.04
N SER A 186 13.08 -19.61 -24.35
CA SER A 186 13.84 -20.37 -25.35
C SER A 186 15.26 -19.80 -25.53
N ASP A 187 15.39 -18.48 -25.53
CA ASP A 187 16.62 -17.80 -25.92
C ASP A 187 17.51 -17.42 -24.73
N TYR A 188 16.96 -17.41 -23.52
CA TYR A 188 17.72 -17.09 -22.33
C TYR A 188 18.85 -18.11 -22.10
N ARG A 189 20.07 -17.57 -21.97
CA ARG A 189 21.28 -18.33 -21.69
C ARG A 189 22.07 -17.61 -20.59
N PRO A 190 22.31 -18.26 -19.42
CA PRO A 190 23.05 -17.64 -18.33
C PRO A 190 24.44 -17.14 -18.77
N ASP A 191 25.08 -17.88 -19.67
CA ASP A 191 26.41 -17.59 -20.23
C ASP A 191 26.44 -16.39 -21.19
N ARG A 192 25.27 -15.94 -21.66
CA ARG A 192 25.13 -14.79 -22.58
C ARG A 192 24.45 -13.58 -21.94
N ALA A 193 24.14 -13.65 -20.64
CA ALA A 193 23.57 -12.53 -19.91
C ALA A 193 24.60 -11.40 -19.78
N LEU A 194 24.13 -10.15 -19.88
CA LEU A 194 24.97 -8.98 -19.61
C LEU A 194 25.24 -8.90 -18.11
N TRP A 195 26.52 -8.79 -17.74
CA TRP A 195 27.02 -8.59 -16.38
C TRP A 195 27.13 -7.10 -16.05
#